data_AF-A0A329RX47-F1
#
_entry.id   AF-A0A329RX47-F1
#
_cell.length_a   1.000
_cell.length_b   1.000
_cell.length_c   1.000
_cell.angle_alpha   90.00
_cell.angle_beta   90.00
_cell.angle_gamma   90.00
#
_symmetry.space_group_name_H-M   'P 1'
#
loop_
_entity.id
_entity.type
_entity.pdbx_description
1 polymer ?
#
loop_
_entity_poly.entity_id
_entity_poly.type
_entity_poly.pdbx_seq_one_letter_code
_entity_poly.pdbx_strand_id
1 'polypeptide(L)'
;MVERYVKLRPALLSTDHATAAKHDIARFLLCDEESEHVEERLETLIDLNEVNKALHDSTLTMVGAQREFDWVGRQYPAVKARLAADAAIVNYPALESGIIKIISGSRLTTREQDICKAFKRLATNATVEETSRSFRAPVYQKASGAAHFLHSTGMGSSNLK
;
A
#
# COMPACT_ATOMS: atom_id res chain seq x y z
N MET A 1 9.00 -6.18 -23.72
CA MET A 1 9.68 -5.68 -24.94
C MET A 1 11.13 -5.28 -24.65
N VAL A 2 11.39 -4.35 -23.72
CA VAL A 2 12.74 -3.91 -23.30
C VAL A 2 13.62 -5.08 -22.85
N GLU A 3 13.13 -5.91 -21.92
CA GLU A 3 13.84 -7.11 -21.44
C GLU A 3 14.23 -8.08 -22.56
N ARG A 4 13.34 -8.25 -23.55
CA ARG A 4 13.58 -9.13 -24.69
C ARG A 4 14.71 -8.59 -25.57
N TYR A 5 14.76 -7.28 -25.79
CA TYR A 5 15.87 -6.65 -26.52
C TYR A 5 17.21 -6.88 -25.81
N VAL A 6 17.27 -6.58 -24.50
CA VAL A 6 18.50 -6.78 -23.70
C VAL A 6 18.98 -8.22 -23.73
N LYS A 7 18.06 -9.20 -23.64
CA LYS A 7 18.40 -10.63 -23.75
C LYS A 7 18.87 -11.07 -25.14
N LEU A 8 18.38 -10.44 -26.21
CA LEU A 8 18.72 -10.80 -27.59
C LEU A 8 19.99 -10.09 -28.09
N ARG A 9 20.31 -8.90 -27.57
CA ARG A 9 21.44 -8.06 -28.02
C ARG A 9 22.76 -8.83 -28.14
N PRO A 10 23.20 -9.64 -27.16
CA PRO A 10 24.47 -10.39 -27.30
C PRO A 10 24.48 -11.37 -28.48
N ALA A 11 23.36 -12.06 -28.72
CA ALA A 11 23.23 -12.98 -29.84
C ALA A 11 23.28 -12.24 -31.19
N LEU A 12 22.62 -11.08 -31.28
CA LEU A 12 22.64 -10.23 -32.47
C LEU A 12 24.05 -9.71 -32.76
N LEU A 13 24.80 -9.29 -31.73
CA LEU A 13 26.19 -8.84 -31.86
C LEU A 13 27.17 -9.97 -32.22
N SER A 14 26.88 -11.21 -31.83
CA SER A 14 27.71 -12.38 -32.16
C SER A 14 27.52 -12.92 -33.59
N THR A 15 26.56 -12.37 -34.34
CA THR A 15 26.24 -12.83 -35.70
C THR A 15 27.33 -12.40 -36.68
N ASP A 16 27.74 -13.30 -37.58
CA ASP A 16 28.75 -13.01 -38.59
C ASP A 16 28.29 -11.93 -39.58
N HIS A 17 29.24 -11.19 -40.16
CA HIS A 17 28.94 -10.07 -41.06
C HIS A 17 28.13 -10.46 -42.30
N ALA A 18 28.28 -11.68 -42.83
CA ALA A 18 27.56 -12.11 -44.02
C ALA A 18 26.07 -12.36 -43.70
N THR A 19 25.79 -13.02 -42.59
CA THR A 19 24.43 -13.23 -42.07
C THR A 19 23.80 -11.91 -41.63
N ALA A 20 24.55 -11.05 -40.94
CA ALA A 20 24.08 -9.74 -40.51
C ALA A 20 23.69 -8.83 -41.68
N ALA A 21 24.50 -8.80 -42.74
CA ALA A 21 24.19 -8.04 -43.95
C ALA A 21 23.00 -8.63 -44.72
N LYS A 22 22.93 -9.96 -44.88
CA LYS A 22 21.82 -10.65 -45.57
C LYS A 22 20.47 -10.34 -44.94
N HIS A 23 20.43 -10.20 -43.61
CA HIS A 23 19.21 -9.98 -42.84
C HIS A 23 19.03 -8.55 -42.34
N ASP A 24 19.90 -7.61 -42.76
CA ASP A 24 19.88 -6.20 -42.34
C ASP A 24 19.83 -6.02 -40.80
N ILE A 25 20.55 -6.88 -40.08
CA ILE A 25 20.50 -6.93 -38.60
C ILE A 25 20.98 -5.61 -37.97
N ALA A 26 21.95 -4.95 -38.61
CA ALA A 26 22.52 -3.70 -38.15
C ALA A 26 21.47 -2.60 -37.94
N ARG A 27 20.39 -2.59 -38.73
CA ARG A 27 19.30 -1.62 -38.61
C ARG A 27 18.48 -1.77 -37.32
N PHE A 28 18.53 -2.93 -36.67
CA PHE A 28 17.80 -3.21 -35.43
C PHE A 28 18.63 -3.05 -34.17
N LEU A 29 19.95 -2.86 -34.32
CA LEU A 29 20.84 -2.59 -33.20
C LEU A 29 20.76 -1.11 -32.85
N LEU A 30 20.50 -0.83 -31.57
CA LEU A 30 20.66 0.51 -31.03
C LEU A 30 22.14 0.86 -30.97
N CYS A 31 22.47 2.15 -30.97
CA CYS A 31 23.84 2.56 -30.65
C CYS A 31 24.18 2.22 -29.19
N ASP A 32 25.44 2.39 -28.82
CA ASP A 32 25.89 2.02 -27.47
C ASP A 32 25.19 2.88 -26.41
N GLU A 33 25.06 4.20 -26.64
CA GLU A 33 24.37 5.11 -25.72
C GLU A 33 22.88 4.78 -25.55
N GLU A 34 22.19 4.45 -26.66
CA GLU A 34 20.79 4.03 -26.62
C GLU A 34 20.63 2.67 -25.91
N SER A 35 21.61 1.78 -26.07
CA SER A 35 21.60 0.48 -25.40
C SER A 35 21.79 0.61 -23.90
N GLU A 36 22.71 1.48 -23.45
CA GLU A 36 22.87 1.82 -22.03
C GLU A 36 21.56 2.38 -21.46
N HIS A 37 20.93 3.33 -22.16
CA HIS A 37 19.66 3.88 -21.72
C HIS A 37 18.53 2.83 -21.62
N VAL A 38 18.52 1.85 -22.52
CA VAL A 38 17.56 0.74 -22.49
C VAL A 38 17.80 -0.20 -21.31
N GLU A 39 19.06 -0.42 -20.94
CA GLU A 39 19.44 -1.22 -19.76
C GLU A 39 19.05 -0.52 -18.46
N GLU A 40 19.38 0.77 -18.29
CA GLU A 40 18.94 1.58 -17.14
C GLU A 40 17.40 1.61 -17.01
N ARG A 41 16.72 1.73 -18.15
CA ARG A 41 15.25 1.69 -18.19
C ARG A 41 14.71 0.32 -17.80
N LEU A 42 15.40 -0.77 -18.16
CA LEU A 42 15.00 -2.11 -17.75
C LEU A 42 15.12 -2.27 -16.23
N GLU A 43 16.22 -1.82 -15.63
CA GLU A 43 16.41 -1.84 -14.18
C GLU A 43 15.28 -1.08 -13.46
N THR A 44 14.99 0.14 -13.91
CA THR A 44 13.88 0.94 -13.38
C THR A 44 12.54 0.21 -13.48
N LEU A 45 12.28 -0.47 -14.59
CA LEU A 45 11.04 -1.24 -14.79
C LEU A 45 10.98 -2.47 -13.88
N ILE A 46 12.11 -3.13 -13.62
CA ILE A 46 12.20 -4.26 -12.69
C ILE A 46 11.87 -3.78 -11.27
N ASP A 47 12.50 -2.71 -10.82
CA ASP A 47 12.26 -2.11 -9.50
C ASP A 47 10.78 -1.74 -9.29
N LEU A 48 10.19 -1.03 -10.24
CA LEU A 48 8.78 -0.65 -10.17
C LEU A 48 7.84 -1.86 -10.24
N ASN A 49 8.25 -2.94 -10.91
CA ASN A 49 7.51 -4.18 -10.95
C ASN A 49 7.56 -4.91 -9.60
N GLU A 50 8.69 -4.90 -8.89
CA GLU A 50 8.76 -5.42 -7.52
C GLU A 50 7.86 -4.65 -6.56
N VAL A 51 7.83 -3.32 -6.67
CA VAL A 51 6.88 -2.50 -5.91
C VAL A 51 5.43 -2.88 -6.26
N ASN A 52 5.09 -3.04 -7.54
CA ASN A 52 3.75 -3.48 -7.93
C ASN A 52 3.38 -4.86 -7.40
N LYS A 53 4.33 -5.80 -7.33
CA LYS A 53 4.10 -7.11 -6.72
C LYS A 53 3.81 -6.97 -5.23
N ALA A 54 4.60 -6.16 -4.52
CA ALA A 54 4.39 -5.88 -3.10
C ALA A 54 3.01 -5.23 -2.86
N LEU A 55 2.64 -4.25 -3.69
CA LEU A 55 1.34 -3.56 -3.63
C LEU A 55 0.14 -4.48 -3.90
N HIS A 56 0.34 -5.55 -4.68
CA HIS A 56 -0.70 -6.55 -4.94
C HIS A 56 -0.74 -7.69 -3.91
N ASP A 57 0.14 -7.70 -2.90
CA ASP A 57 0.07 -8.67 -1.82
C ASP A 57 -1.22 -8.45 -1.00
N SER A 58 -2.06 -9.49 -0.94
CA SER A 58 -3.32 -9.46 -0.18
C SER A 58 -3.15 -9.26 1.33
N THR A 59 -1.94 -9.48 1.85
CA THR A 59 -1.59 -9.29 3.26
C THR A 59 -0.99 -7.90 3.54
N LEU A 60 -0.84 -7.06 2.51
CA LEU A 60 -0.21 -5.76 2.65
C LEU A 60 -1.00 -4.84 3.58
N THR A 61 -0.30 -4.27 4.56
CA THR A 61 -0.85 -3.27 5.46
C THR A 61 -0.76 -1.87 4.86
N MET A 62 -1.59 -0.93 5.33
CA MET A 62 -1.53 0.47 4.88
C MET A 62 -0.15 1.12 5.12
N VAL A 63 0.50 0.80 6.25
CA VAL A 63 1.86 1.27 6.57
C VAL A 63 2.88 0.67 5.59
N GLY A 64 2.69 -0.59 5.20
CA GLY A 64 3.49 -1.23 4.16
C GLY A 64 3.36 -0.51 2.82
N ALA A 65 2.13 -0.28 2.37
CA ALA A 65 1.87 0.45 1.12
C ALA A 65 2.50 1.86 1.12
N GLN A 66 2.38 2.59 2.24
CA GLN A 66 3.03 3.90 2.39
C GLN A 66 4.55 3.80 2.26
N ARG A 67 5.18 2.79 2.87
CA ARG A 67 6.63 2.57 2.77
C ARG A 67 7.07 2.30 1.34
N GLU A 68 6.30 1.51 0.58
CA GLU A 68 6.57 1.26 -0.84
C GLU A 68 6.53 2.56 -1.66
N PHE A 69 5.49 3.37 -1.47
CA PHE A 69 5.39 4.67 -2.16
C PHE A 69 6.45 5.68 -1.73
N ASP A 70 6.82 5.72 -0.44
CA ASP A 70 7.91 6.55 0.07
C ASP A 70 9.24 6.15 -0.55
N TRP A 71 9.49 4.85 -0.69
CA TRP A 71 10.69 4.34 -1.36
C TRP A 71 10.69 4.74 -2.84
N VAL A 72 9.59 4.55 -3.58
CA VAL A 72 9.47 4.99 -4.98
C VAL A 72 9.70 6.49 -5.10
N GLY A 73 9.14 7.30 -4.20
CA GLY A 73 9.33 8.75 -4.21
C GLY A 73 10.78 9.16 -3.96
N ARG A 74 11.56 8.38 -3.20
CA ARG A 74 13.00 8.63 -2.98
C ARG A 74 13.84 8.25 -4.20
N GLN A 75 13.57 7.08 -4.80
CA GLN A 75 14.34 6.59 -5.95
C GLN A 75 14.01 7.33 -7.24
N TYR A 76 12.75 7.72 -7.41
CA TYR A 76 12.25 8.32 -8.64
C TYR A 76 11.59 9.67 -8.36
N PRO A 77 12.37 10.76 -8.16
CA PRO A 77 11.84 12.07 -7.78
C PRO A 77 10.77 12.63 -8.73
N ALA A 78 10.84 12.27 -10.01
CA ALA A 78 9.85 12.66 -11.02
C ALA A 78 8.42 12.17 -10.67
N VAL A 79 8.29 11.10 -9.89
CA VAL A 79 7.00 10.52 -9.49
C VAL A 79 6.37 11.27 -8.31
N LYS A 80 7.14 12.06 -7.55
CA LYS A 80 6.64 12.76 -6.34
C LYS A 80 5.43 13.64 -6.62
N ALA A 81 5.42 14.36 -7.74
CA ALA A 81 4.30 15.21 -8.13
C ALA A 81 2.99 14.42 -8.34
N ARG A 82 3.09 13.12 -8.66
CA ARG A 82 1.92 12.23 -8.82
C ARG A 82 1.50 11.53 -7.52
N LEU A 83 2.37 11.51 -6.51
CA LEU A 83 2.11 10.94 -5.18
C LEU A 83 1.72 11.99 -4.14
N ALA A 84 1.85 13.27 -4.48
CA ALA A 84 1.52 14.36 -3.57
C ALA A 84 0.02 14.39 -3.24
N ALA A 85 -0.33 14.90 -2.06
CA ALA A 85 -1.71 14.99 -1.60
C ALA A 85 -2.59 15.94 -2.44
N ASP A 86 -1.95 16.82 -3.22
CA ASP A 86 -2.58 17.76 -4.16
C ASP A 86 -2.41 17.34 -5.63
N ALA A 87 -1.92 16.11 -5.87
CA ALA A 87 -1.80 15.57 -7.22
C ALA A 87 -3.16 15.58 -7.93
N ALA A 88 -3.17 15.84 -9.24
CA ALA A 88 -4.39 15.95 -10.04
C ALA A 88 -5.27 14.68 -10.05
N ILE A 89 -4.72 13.52 -9.63
CA ILE A 89 -5.46 12.27 -9.46
C ILE A 89 -6.37 12.26 -8.22
N VAL A 90 -6.09 13.14 -7.25
CA VAL A 90 -6.86 13.28 -6.01
C VAL A 90 -8.11 14.09 -6.30
N ASN A 91 -9.26 13.42 -6.39
CA ASN A 91 -10.52 14.05 -6.78
C ASN A 91 -11.10 14.94 -5.68
N TYR A 92 -10.93 14.56 -4.41
CA TYR A 92 -11.55 15.25 -3.27
C TYR A 92 -10.54 15.48 -2.14
N PRO A 93 -9.52 16.33 -2.34
CA PRO A 93 -8.38 16.45 -1.41
C PRO A 93 -8.79 16.85 0.01
N ALA A 94 -9.79 17.72 0.16
CA ALA A 94 -10.29 18.12 1.48
C ALA A 94 -11.12 17.02 2.17
N LEU A 95 -11.80 16.15 1.42
CA LEU A 95 -12.50 15.00 1.99
C LEU A 95 -11.48 13.96 2.48
N GLU A 96 -10.54 13.60 1.62
CA GLU A 96 -9.51 12.58 1.90
C GLU A 96 -8.63 13.01 3.08
N SER A 97 -8.16 14.27 3.10
CA SER A 97 -7.42 14.83 4.23
C SER A 97 -8.27 14.86 5.51
N GLY A 98 -9.55 15.21 5.40
CA GLY A 98 -10.49 15.19 6.52
C GLY A 98 -10.66 13.80 7.13
N ILE A 99 -10.81 12.75 6.31
CA ILE A 99 -10.91 11.36 6.77
C ILE A 99 -9.64 10.93 7.51
N ILE A 100 -8.46 11.22 6.94
CA ILE A 100 -7.17 10.91 7.57
C ILE A 100 -7.05 11.60 8.93
N LYS A 101 -7.45 12.88 9.03
CA LYS A 101 -7.46 13.63 10.29
C LYS A 101 -8.42 13.04 11.32
N ILE A 102 -9.60 12.61 10.90
CA ILE A 102 -10.56 11.93 11.79
C ILE A 102 -9.95 10.63 12.34
N ILE A 103 -9.36 9.79 11.48
CA ILE A 103 -8.75 8.51 11.88
C ILE A 103 -7.58 8.73 12.84
N SER A 104 -6.77 9.76 12.59
CA SER A 104 -5.61 10.12 13.43
C SER A 104 -5.95 10.94 14.67
N GLY A 105 -7.21 11.35 14.88
CA GLY A 105 -7.61 12.22 15.99
C GLY A 105 -7.12 13.67 15.87
N SER A 106 -6.75 14.10 14.66
CA SER A 106 -6.26 15.45 14.36
C SER A 106 -7.40 16.47 14.18
N ARG A 107 -7.09 17.76 14.36
CA ARG A 107 -8.06 18.85 14.17
C ARG A 107 -8.36 19.09 12.70
N LEU A 108 -9.65 19.16 12.38
CA LEU A 108 -10.16 19.50 11.04
C LEU A 108 -10.20 21.01 10.81
N THR A 109 -9.83 21.45 9.61
CA THR A 109 -10.06 22.81 9.10
C THR A 109 -11.53 23.05 8.81
N THR A 110 -11.97 24.31 8.67
CA THR A 110 -13.37 24.65 8.35
C THR A 110 -13.87 23.94 7.09
N ARG A 111 -13.06 23.92 6.02
CA ARG A 111 -13.39 23.26 4.75
C ARG A 111 -13.55 21.74 4.91
N GLU A 112 -12.65 21.11 5.64
CA GLU A 112 -12.73 19.66 5.93
C GLU A 112 -13.93 19.35 6.81
N GLN A 113 -14.22 20.19 7.82
CA GLN A 113 -15.41 20.04 8.65
C GLN A 113 -16.68 20.09 7.83
N ASP A 114 -16.80 21.07 6.92
CA ASP A 114 -17.98 21.23 6.08
C ASP A 114 -18.24 20.01 5.19
N ILE A 115 -17.19 19.46 4.59
CA ILE A 115 -17.28 18.30 3.70
C ILE A 115 -17.48 17.00 4.48
N CYS A 116 -16.81 16.82 5.62
CA CYS A 116 -16.94 15.62 6.45
C CYS A 116 -18.22 15.58 7.30
N LYS A 117 -19.02 16.67 7.38
CA LYS A 117 -20.31 16.69 8.10
C LYS A 117 -21.24 15.55 7.68
N ALA A 118 -21.24 15.19 6.39
CA ALA A 118 -22.04 14.09 5.85
C ALA A 118 -21.65 12.71 6.40
N PHE A 119 -20.42 12.56 6.90
CA PHE A 119 -19.88 11.30 7.44
C PHE A 119 -19.89 11.24 8.97
N LYS A 120 -20.33 12.31 9.65
CA LYS A 120 -20.54 12.28 11.09
C LYS A 120 -21.68 11.31 11.37
N ARG A 121 -21.33 10.10 11.79
CA ARG A 121 -22.29 9.17 12.39
C ARG A 121 -22.98 9.93 13.51
N LEU A 122 -24.30 10.09 13.42
CA LEU A 122 -25.08 10.64 14.52
C LEU A 122 -24.72 9.77 15.74
N ALA A 123 -24.16 10.38 16.77
CA ALA A 123 -24.10 9.74 18.07
C ALA A 123 -25.55 9.68 18.58
N THR A 124 -26.32 8.73 18.03
CA THR A 124 -27.57 8.31 18.64
C THR A 124 -27.17 7.68 19.96
N ASN A 125 -27.26 8.47 21.03
CA ASN A 125 -27.52 7.97 22.38
C ASN A 125 -28.95 7.39 22.43
N ALA A 126 -29.32 6.61 21.42
CA ALA A 126 -30.52 5.80 21.42
C ALA A 126 -30.03 4.41 21.74
N THR A 127 -30.38 3.93 22.92
CA THR A 127 -30.47 2.51 23.25
C THR A 127 -31.39 1.87 22.21
N VAL A 128 -30.84 1.53 21.05
CA VAL A 128 -31.50 0.67 20.08
C VAL A 128 -31.01 -0.72 20.41
N GLU A 129 -31.90 -1.54 20.95
CA GLU A 129 -31.76 -2.99 20.83
C GLU A 129 -31.71 -3.32 19.33
N GLU A 130 -30.53 -3.27 18.75
CA GLU A 130 -30.26 -3.77 17.43
C GLU A 130 -30.24 -5.29 17.54
N THR A 131 -31.41 -5.91 17.34
CA THR A 131 -31.45 -7.28 16.79
C THR A 131 -31.03 -7.22 15.33
N SER A 132 -29.79 -6.81 15.09
CA SER A 132 -29.12 -6.92 13.81
C SER A 132 -28.70 -8.37 13.66
N ARG A 133 -29.56 -9.18 13.01
CA ARG A 133 -29.19 -10.53 12.54
C ARG A 133 -28.15 -10.40 11.43
N SER A 134 -26.90 -10.15 11.82
CA SER A 134 -25.76 -10.29 10.93
C SER A 134 -25.53 -11.78 10.67
N PHE A 135 -25.56 -12.16 9.40
CA PHE A 135 -25.24 -13.51 8.91
C PHE A 135 -23.85 -14.01 9.36
N ARG A 136 -22.97 -13.11 9.80
CA ARG A 136 -21.59 -13.42 10.23
C ARG A 136 -21.40 -13.46 11.75
N ALA A 137 -22.44 -13.24 12.53
CA ALA A 137 -22.37 -13.28 14.00
C ALA A 137 -21.86 -14.60 14.63
N PRO A 138 -22.05 -15.81 14.04
CA PRO A 138 -21.61 -17.04 14.70
C PRO A 138 -20.08 -17.22 14.72
N VAL A 139 -19.34 -16.54 13.84
CA VAL A 139 -17.90 -16.77 13.67
C VAL A 139 -17.08 -16.23 14.86
N TYR A 140 -17.66 -15.31 15.64
CA TYR A 140 -16.96 -14.63 16.74
C TYR A 140 -17.46 -15.02 18.14
N GLN A 141 -18.15 -16.15 18.29
CA GLN A 141 -18.47 -16.65 19.63
C GLN A 141 -17.26 -17.35 20.23
N LYS A 142 -16.52 -16.57 21.04
CA LYS A 142 -15.46 -17.05 21.93
C LYS A 142 -16.11 -17.95 23.00
N ALA A 143 -15.67 -19.22 23.08
CA ALA A 143 -16.10 -20.14 24.12
C ALA A 143 -15.76 -19.56 25.51
N SER A 144 -16.80 -19.25 26.29
CA SER A 144 -16.67 -18.85 27.69
C SER A 144 -16.33 -20.08 28.53
N GLY A 145 -15.04 -20.38 28.66
CA GLY A 145 -14.53 -21.30 29.66
C GLY A 145 -14.52 -20.62 31.03
N ALA A 146 -15.46 -20.98 31.89
CA ALA A 146 -15.44 -20.61 33.31
C ALA A 146 -14.27 -21.32 34.01
N ALA A 147 -13.19 -20.60 34.26
CA ALA A 147 -12.12 -21.05 35.14
C ALA A 147 -12.28 -20.40 36.52
N HIS A 148 -12.78 -21.22 37.45
CA HIS A 148 -12.66 -21.02 38.90
C HIS A 148 -11.20 -20.75 39.28
N PHE A 149 -10.90 -19.61 39.89
CA PHE A 149 -9.77 -19.46 40.83
C PHE A 149 -10.07 -18.28 41.77
N LEU A 150 -10.57 -18.59 42.97
CA LEU A 150 -10.62 -17.64 44.08
C LEU A 150 -9.24 -17.56 44.71
N HIS A 151 -8.64 -16.38 44.65
CA HIS A 151 -7.41 -16.03 45.36
C HIS A 151 -7.83 -15.58 46.77
N SER A 152 -7.49 -16.36 47.81
CA SER A 152 -7.65 -15.93 49.21
C SER A 152 -6.30 -15.50 49.76
N THR A 153 -6.07 -14.19 49.79
CA THR A 153 -4.99 -13.55 50.54
C THR A 153 -5.39 -13.39 52.00
N GLY A 154 -4.53 -13.86 52.90
CA GLY A 154 -4.71 -13.81 54.34
C GLY A 154 -4.26 -12.49 55.00
N MET A 155 -4.28 -12.57 56.35
CA MET A 155 -4.11 -11.54 57.39
C MET A 155 -5.37 -10.73 57.67
N GLY A 156 -5.91 -10.65 58.89
CA GLY A 156 -5.45 -11.08 60.21
C GLY A 156 -6.16 -10.21 61.26
N SER A 157 -6.62 -10.81 62.37
CA SER A 157 -6.76 -10.21 63.72
C SER A 157 -7.70 -11.06 64.63
N SER A 158 -7.10 -11.71 65.63
CA SER A 158 -7.46 -11.78 67.09
C SER A 158 -8.85 -11.27 67.55
N ASN A 159 -9.57 -11.77 68.56
CA ASN A 159 -9.35 -12.65 69.72
C ASN A 159 -10.75 -13.15 70.20
N LEU A 160 -10.92 -14.40 70.64
CA LEU A 160 -11.10 -14.86 72.03
C LEU A 160 -12.00 -14.03 72.99
N LYS A 161 -13.09 -14.69 73.41
CA LYS A 161 -14.03 -14.48 74.53
C LYS A 161 -15.01 -13.30 74.47
#